data_AF-A0A484L825-F1
#
_entry.id   AF-A0A484L825-F1
#
_cell.length_a   1.000
_cell.length_b   1.000
_cell.length_c   1.000
_cell.angle_alpha   90.00
_cell.angle_beta   90.00
_cell.angle_gamma   90.00
#
_symmetry.space_group_name_H-M   'P 1'
#
loop_
_entity.id
_entity.type
_entity.pdbx_description
1 polymer ?
#
loop_
_entity_poly.entity_id
_entity_poly.type
_entity_poly.pdbx_seq_one_letter_code
_entity_poly.pdbx_strand_id
1 'polypeptide(L)'
;MDERYSKYIGIEAIVPMTFGRHVPIICDNHVDKDFGTGVLKISPGHDHSDYLLSCKVGLPVLNVMNKDGTLNEVAGLYWYV
;
A
#
# COMPACT_ATOMS: atom_id res chain seq x y z
N MET A 1 17.77 -6.59 2.36
CA MET A 1 17.59 -5.14 2.59
C MET A 1 18.23 -4.39 1.44
N ASP A 2 17.55 -3.39 0.89
CA ASP A 2 18.04 -2.55 -0.22
C ASP A 2 18.57 -1.22 0.33
N GLU A 3 19.87 -0.97 0.16
CA GLU A 3 20.56 0.21 0.70
C GLU A 3 20.00 1.54 0.19
N ARG A 4 19.39 1.55 -1.00
CA ARG A 4 18.77 2.76 -1.59
C ARG A 4 17.66 3.32 -0.71
N TYR A 5 16.97 2.45 0.04
CA TYR A 5 15.76 2.77 0.80
C TYR A 5 15.86 2.53 2.31
N SER A 6 16.96 1.98 2.82
CA SER A 6 17.14 1.66 4.26
C SER A 6 16.80 2.82 5.20
N LYS A 7 17.10 4.06 4.81
CA LYS A 7 16.82 5.28 5.60
C LYS A 7 15.32 5.62 5.73
N TYR A 8 14.46 4.98 4.96
CA TYR A 8 13.01 5.22 4.98
C TYR A 8 12.23 4.13 5.74
N ILE A 9 12.89 3.05 6.18
CA ILE A 9 12.22 2.00 6.95
C ILE A 9 11.78 2.57 8.30
N GLY A 10 10.52 2.35 8.68
CA GLY A 10 9.94 2.82 9.94
C GLY A 10 9.42 4.26 9.92
N ILE A 11 9.53 4.97 8.80
CA ILE A 11 8.80 6.23 8.58
C ILE A 11 7.58 5.99 7.68
N GLU A 12 6.85 7.07 7.38
CA GLU A 12 5.63 7.01 6.59
C GLU A 12 5.77 7.70 5.22
N ALA A 13 5.08 7.16 4.22
CA ALA A 13 4.86 7.78 2.93
C ALA A 13 3.44 8.36 2.84
N ILE A 14 3.29 9.46 2.11
CA ILE A 14 1.98 10.05 1.80
C ILE A 14 1.45 9.39 0.52
N VAL A 15 0.25 8.80 0.60
CA VAL A 15 -0.44 8.26 -0.56
C VAL A 15 -0.97 9.41 -1.40
N PRO A 16 -0.62 9.50 -2.69
CA PRO A 16 -1.09 10.58 -3.55
C PRO A 16 -2.62 10.67 -3.58
N MET A 17 -3.16 11.89 -3.62
CA MET A 17 -4.58 12.17 -3.91
C MET A 17 -5.60 11.61 -2.89
N THR A 18 -5.13 11.27 -1.68
CA THR A 18 -5.94 10.72 -0.57
C THR A 18 -6.15 11.70 0.59
N PHE A 19 -6.06 13.01 0.31
CA PHE A 19 -6.08 14.06 1.35
C PHE A 19 -5.02 13.88 2.45
N GLY A 20 -3.88 13.28 2.10
CA GLY A 20 -2.78 13.07 3.03
C GLY A 20 -2.88 11.77 3.83
N ARG A 21 -3.35 10.65 3.25
CA ARG A 21 -3.26 9.35 3.92
C ARG A 21 -1.81 8.93 4.06
N HIS A 22 -1.39 8.58 5.26
CA HIS A 22 -0.07 8.04 5.54
C HIS A 22 -0.07 6.51 5.50
N VAL A 23 1.02 5.92 5.02
CA VAL A 23 1.26 4.46 5.08
C VAL A 23 2.68 4.19 5.58
N PRO A 24 2.89 3.18 6.44
CA PRO A 24 4.22 2.85 6.92
C PRO A 24 5.08 2.23 5.81
N ILE A 25 6.37 2.53 5.83
CA ILE A 25 7.36 1.85 5.00
C ILE A 25 8.00 0.73 5.82
N ILE A 26 7.77 -0.50 5.39
CA ILE A 26 8.29 -1.72 6.04
C ILE A 26 9.30 -2.42 5.13
N CYS A 27 10.21 -3.19 5.74
CA CYS A 27 11.12 -4.06 5.00
C CYS A 27 10.58 -5.48 5.02
N ASP A 28 10.51 -6.11 3.85
CA ASP A 28 10.19 -7.54 3.73
C ASP A 28 11.08 -8.20 2.68
N ASN A 29 11.49 -9.44 2.95
CA ASN A 29 12.41 -10.20 2.10
C ASN A 29 11.73 -10.78 0.85
N HIS A 30 10.40 -10.79 0.75
CA HIS A 30 9.70 -11.27 -0.46
C HIS A 30 9.73 -10.27 -1.62
N VAL A 31 10.15 -9.02 -1.38
CA VAL A 31 10.24 -7.99 -2.43
C VAL A 31 11.51 -8.18 -3.23
N ASP A 32 11.37 -8.33 -4.55
CA ASP A 32 12.49 -8.34 -5.47
C ASP A 32 13.02 -6.91 -5.70
N LYS A 33 14.26 -6.66 -5.28
CA LYS A 33 14.93 -5.35 -5.39
C LYS A 33 15.31 -4.98 -6.83
N ASP A 34 15.43 -5.97 -7.71
CA ASP A 34 15.84 -5.80 -9.11
C ASP A 34 14.62 -5.61 -10.03
N PHE A 35 13.41 -5.86 -9.52
CA PHE A 35 12.16 -5.62 -10.23
C PHE A 35 11.65 -4.18 -10.01
N GLY A 36 11.41 -3.45 -11.10
CA GLY A 36 10.90 -2.08 -11.06
C GLY A 36 11.84 -1.15 -10.30
N THR A 37 11.32 -0.46 -9.27
CA THR A 37 12.13 0.38 -8.39
C THR A 37 12.72 -0.37 -7.20
N GLY A 38 12.34 -1.64 -6.97
CA GLY A 38 12.64 -2.38 -5.75
C GLY A 38 11.77 -1.98 -4.55
N VAL A 39 10.70 -1.20 -4.76
CA VAL A 39 9.70 -0.85 -3.74
C VAL A 39 8.33 -1.28 -4.21
N LEU A 40 7.66 -2.12 -3.42
CA LEU A 40 6.33 -2.65 -3.73
C LEU A 40 5.24 -1.88 -2.96
N LYS A 41 4.23 -1.39 -3.69
CA LYS A 41 2.98 -0.92 -3.09
C LYS A 41 2.14 -2.14 -2.71
N ILE A 42 1.74 -2.22 -1.44
CA ILE A 42 0.83 -3.24 -0.92
C ILE A 42 -0.62 -2.70 -0.92
N SER A 43 -1.56 -3.49 -1.43
CA SER A 43 -3.01 -3.20 -1.52
C SER A 43 -3.88 -4.38 -1.04
N PRO A 44 -4.01 -4.59 0.28
CA PRO A 44 -4.64 -5.78 0.85
C PRO A 44 -6.12 -5.99 0.49
N GLY A 45 -6.83 -4.92 0.13
CA GLY A 45 -8.22 -5.03 -0.32
C GLY A 45 -8.39 -5.56 -1.74
N HIS A 46 -7.30 -5.69 -2.51
CA HIS A 46 -7.35 -5.94 -3.96
C HIS A 46 -6.34 -6.97 -4.47
N ASP A 47 -5.40 -7.41 -3.64
CA ASP A 47 -4.45 -8.47 -3.97
C ASP A 47 -4.37 -9.50 -2.83
N HIS A 48 -4.34 -10.79 -3.19
CA HIS A 48 -4.37 -11.87 -2.22
C HIS A 48 -3.06 -12.02 -1.44
N SER A 49 -1.92 -11.79 -2.09
CA SER A 49 -0.61 -11.89 -1.44
C SER A 49 -0.43 -10.74 -0.45
N ASP A 50 -0.85 -9.54 -0.85
CA ASP A 50 -0.90 -8.35 0.00
C ASP A 50 -1.83 -8.54 1.20
N TYR A 51 -2.97 -9.20 1.01
CA TYR A 51 -3.89 -9.54 2.10
C TYR A 51 -3.21 -10.45 3.14
N LEU A 52 -2.59 -11.55 2.71
CA LEU A 52 -1.90 -12.47 3.63
C LEU A 52 -0.76 -11.78 4.38
N LEU A 53 0.01 -10.94 3.69
CA LEU A 53 1.05 -10.14 4.32
C LEU A 53 0.46 -9.19 5.36
N SER A 54 -0.61 -8.47 5.00
CA SER A 54 -1.26 -7.52 5.92
C SER A 54 -1.75 -8.17 7.19
N CYS A 55 -2.31 -9.39 7.12
CA CYS A 55 -2.73 -10.16 8.29
C CYS A 55 -1.53 -10.54 9.17
N LYS A 56 -0.39 -10.88 8.56
CA LYS A 56 0.83 -11.26 9.27
C LYS A 56 1.47 -10.09 10.01
N VAL A 57 1.47 -8.90 9.41
CA VAL A 57 2.12 -7.69 9.96
C VAL A 57 1.16 -6.72 10.65
N GLY A 58 -0.15 -7.02 10.67
CA GLY A 58 -1.16 -6.19 11.33
C GLY A 58 -1.51 -4.90 10.59
N LEU A 59 -1.45 -4.88 9.25
CA LEU A 59 -1.84 -3.72 8.44
C LEU A 59 -3.35 -3.70 8.17
N PRO A 60 -3.98 -2.52 8.08
CA PRO A 60 -5.40 -2.39 7.80
C PRO A 60 -5.73 -2.83 6.37
N VAL A 61 -6.88 -3.50 6.22
CA VAL A 61 -7.44 -3.89 4.92
C VAL A 61 -8.43 -2.82 4.48
N LEU A 62 -8.06 -2.05 3.46
CA LEU A 62 -8.89 -0.99 2.89
C LEU A 62 -9.35 -1.39 1.48
N ASN A 63 -10.65 -1.37 1.25
CA ASN A 63 -11.25 -1.56 -0.07
C ASN A 63 -11.81 -0.23 -0.58
N VAL A 64 -11.38 0.17 -1.78
CA VAL A 64 -11.79 1.43 -2.43
C VAL A 64 -12.96 1.23 -3.41
N MET A 65 -13.35 -0.02 -3.66
CA MET A 65 -14.40 -0.39 -4.61
C MET A 65 -15.63 -0.93 -3.90
N ASN A 66 -16.79 -0.44 -4.31
CA ASN A 66 -18.09 -1.01 -3.98
C ASN A 66 -18.33 -2.31 -4.76
N LYS A 67 -19.39 -3.04 -4.39
CA LYS A 67 -19.75 -4.31 -5.05
C LYS A 67 -20.15 -4.17 -6.52
N ASP A 68 -20.58 -2.98 -6.93
CA ASP A 68 -20.94 -2.65 -8.31
C ASP A 68 -19.73 -2.14 -9.13
N GLY A 69 -18.54 -2.12 -8.54
CA GLY A 69 -17.31 -1.66 -9.18
C GLY A 69 -17.10 -0.14 -9.16
N THR A 70 -18.01 0.64 -8.57
CA THR A 70 -17.81 2.08 -8.35
C THR A 70 -16.80 2.31 -7.24
N LEU A 71 -16.14 3.48 -7.25
CA LEU A 71 -15.25 3.88 -6.16
C LEU A 71 -16.07 4.34 -4.95
N ASN A 72 -15.49 4.25 -3.76
CA ASN A 72 -16.04 4.77 -2.50
C ASN A 72 -15.14 5.89 -1.94
N GLU A 73 -15.53 6.49 -0.80
CA GLU A 73 -14.83 7.60 -0.15
C GLU A 73 -13.35 7.33 0.18
N VAL A 74 -12.95 6.06 0.30
CA VAL A 74 -11.56 5.68 0.56
C VAL A 74 -10.65 5.99 -0.66
N ALA A 75 -11.22 6.13 -1.86
CA ALA A 75 -10.50 6.50 -3.07
C ALA A 75 -10.00 7.97 -3.09
N GLY A 76 -10.32 8.77 -2.06
CA GLY A 76 -9.86 10.15 -1.95
C GLY A 76 -10.51 11.05 -2.99
N LEU A 77 -9.70 11.81 -3.74
CA LEU A 77 -10.18 12.74 -4.77
C LEU A 77 -10.98 12.05 -5.89
N TYR A 78 -10.89 10.73 -6.02
CA TYR A 78 -11.53 9.96 -7.09
C TYR A 78 -12.89 9.34 -6.71
N TRP A 79 -13.38 9.54 -5.49
CA TRP A 79 -14.70 9.04 -5.08
C TRP A 79 -15.86 9.68 -5.86
N TYR A 80 -15.73 10.95 -6.24
CA TYR A 80 -16.82 11.73 -6.85
C TYR A 80 -16.85 11.67 -8.39
N VAL A 81 -16.08 10.77 -9.03
CA VAL A 81 -15.97 10.67 -10.50
C VAL A 81 -16.64 9.41 -11.03
#